data_AF-A0A026WPU5-F1
#
_entry.id   AF-A0A026WPU5-F1
#
_cell.length_a   1.000
_cell.length_b   1.000
_cell.length_c   1.000
_cell.angle_alpha   90.00
_cell.angle_beta   90.00
_cell.angle_gamma   90.00
#
_symmetry.space_group_name_H-M   'P 1'
#
loop_
_entity.id
_entity.type
_entity.pdbx_description
1 polymer ?
#
loop_
_entity_poly.entity_id
_entity_poly.type
_entity_poly.pdbx_seq_one_letter_code
_entity_poly.pdbx_strand_id
1 'polypeptide(L)'
;MRGWGDKERSLTEVVRLFNDTFPNHQINKSTVLKTIQRFQETGSVKNRSRSGRPSSANNENKQLDDLQSFIENPHMSVNKAGQAHDIAPRSIHRILRKNKLHPYKLLYVQELQDRMHFCARIMELLDASPNFLYQFVFTDEATFTLTGEVNNQNFCLSSDENPNWVRETHTQYPQKVNVWCGMIDAYLIRPFFKGNLNAQMYERLLVD
;
A
#
# COMPACT_ATOMS: atom_id res chain seq x y z
N MET A 1 0.60 24.67 -40.46
CA MET A 1 1.29 23.51 -41.08
C MET A 1 1.62 23.86 -42.53
N ARG A 2 2.90 23.88 -42.95
CA ARG A 2 3.25 23.87 -44.37
C ARG A 2 3.02 22.45 -44.90
N GLY A 3 1.82 22.18 -45.39
CA GLY A 3 1.39 20.85 -45.83
C GLY A 3 0.02 20.89 -46.49
N TRP A 4 -0.54 19.72 -46.83
CA TRP A 4 -1.87 19.47 -47.42
C TRP A 4 -3.03 19.96 -46.51
N GLY A 5 -2.99 21.18 -46.00
CA GLY A 5 -4.06 21.77 -45.19
C GLY A 5 -5.20 22.30 -46.06
N ASP A 6 -4.85 22.87 -47.21
CA ASP A 6 -5.79 23.62 -48.07
C ASP A 6 -6.28 22.81 -49.27
N LYS A 7 -5.89 21.53 -49.39
CA LYS A 7 -6.11 20.64 -50.57
C LYS A 7 -5.58 21.17 -51.93
N GLU A 8 -4.95 22.34 -51.96
CA GLU A 8 -4.42 22.95 -53.19
C GLU A 8 -3.09 22.37 -53.68
N ARG A 9 -2.26 21.86 -52.77
CA ARG A 9 -0.91 21.37 -53.10
C ARG A 9 -0.93 19.90 -53.44
N SER A 10 -0.19 19.49 -54.46
CA SER A 10 -0.02 18.06 -54.81
C SER A 10 0.82 17.30 -53.77
N LEU A 11 0.65 15.98 -53.68
CA LEU A 11 1.43 15.12 -52.77
C LEU A 11 2.93 15.21 -53.04
N THR A 12 3.32 15.42 -54.29
CA THR A 12 4.72 15.55 -54.71
C THR A 12 5.34 16.84 -54.17
N GLU A 13 4.60 17.95 -54.19
CA GLU A 13 5.06 19.22 -53.63
C GLU A 13 5.17 19.15 -52.12
N VAL A 14 4.24 18.48 -51.44
CA VAL A 14 4.28 18.30 -49.98
C VAL A 14 5.50 17.48 -49.56
N VAL A 15 5.82 16.40 -50.29
CA VAL A 15 7.04 15.62 -50.05
C VAL A 15 8.29 16.47 -50.26
N ARG A 16 8.36 17.22 -51.37
CA ARG A 16 9.50 18.09 -51.68
C ARG A 16 9.71 19.14 -50.59
N LEU A 17 8.67 19.89 -50.25
CA LEU A 17 8.70 20.90 -49.17
C LEU A 17 9.15 20.31 -47.84
N PHE A 18 8.67 19.12 -47.48
CA PHE A 18 9.05 18.47 -46.23
C PHE A 18 10.52 18.04 -46.24
N ASN A 19 10.97 17.41 -47.33
CA ASN A 19 12.33 16.90 -47.49
C ASN A 19 13.37 18.02 -47.60
N ASP A 20 13.02 19.15 -48.24
CA ASP A 20 13.83 20.36 -48.31
C ASP A 20 13.97 21.03 -46.93
N THR A 21 12.92 20.95 -46.10
CA THR A 21 12.91 21.51 -44.73
C THR A 21 13.61 20.59 -43.73
N PHE A 22 13.56 19.27 -43.92
CA PHE A 22 14.13 18.27 -43.01
C PHE A 22 15.04 17.27 -43.75
N PRO A 23 16.30 17.67 -44.08
CA PRO A 23 17.20 16.85 -44.89
C PRO A 23 17.53 15.48 -44.28
N ASN A 24 17.57 15.39 -42.95
CA ASN A 24 17.93 14.17 -42.21
C ASN A 24 16.76 13.18 -42.04
N HIS A 25 15.54 13.57 -42.39
CA HIS A 25 14.34 12.74 -42.24
C HIS A 25 13.50 12.76 -43.52
N GLN A 26 14.07 12.15 -44.56
CA GLN A 26 13.42 12.02 -45.86
C GLN A 26 12.15 11.16 -45.76
N ILE A 27 11.03 11.67 -46.26
CA ILE A 27 9.77 10.95 -46.36
C ILE A 27 9.42 10.68 -47.82
N ASN A 28 8.59 9.67 -48.04
CA ASN A 28 8.07 9.31 -49.36
C ASN A 28 6.57 9.66 -49.47
N LYS A 29 6.05 9.66 -50.71
CA LYS A 29 4.63 9.96 -50.96
C LYS A 29 3.68 9.05 -50.18
N SER A 30 4.06 7.78 -49.97
CA SER A 30 3.24 6.80 -49.24
C SER A 30 3.04 7.19 -47.77
N THR A 31 4.07 7.77 -47.13
CA THR A 31 4.00 8.25 -45.75
C THR A 31 3.04 9.43 -45.64
N VAL A 32 3.09 10.38 -46.59
CA VAL A 32 2.17 11.53 -46.61
C VAL A 32 0.73 11.06 -46.82
N LEU A 33 0.50 10.16 -47.78
CA LEU A 33 -0.82 9.55 -48.04
C LEU A 33 -1.40 8.84 -46.82
N LYS A 34 -0.64 7.93 -46.21
CA LYS A 34 -1.08 7.18 -45.01
C LYS A 34 -1.33 8.09 -43.82
N THR A 35 -0.61 9.20 -43.74
CA THR A 35 -0.77 10.22 -42.68
C THR A 35 -2.04 11.04 -42.90
N ILE A 36 -2.29 11.50 -44.13
CA ILE A 36 -3.53 12.23 -44.49
C ILE A 36 -4.74 11.33 -44.29
N GLN A 37 -4.70 10.10 -44.79
CA GLN A 37 -5.79 9.14 -44.64
C GLN A 37 -6.10 8.88 -43.17
N ARG A 38 -5.07 8.69 -42.34
CA ARG A 38 -5.24 8.51 -40.90
C ARG A 38 -5.85 9.72 -40.22
N PHE A 39 -5.43 10.92 -40.63
CA PHE A 39 -6.00 12.16 -40.12
C PHE A 39 -7.47 12.33 -40.52
N GLN A 40 -7.83 12.01 -41.77
CA GLN A 40 -9.22 12.04 -42.25
C GLN A 40 -10.12 11.03 -41.53
N GLU A 41 -9.61 9.82 -41.27
CA GLU A 41 -10.39 8.75 -40.63
C GLU A 41 -10.52 8.94 -39.10
N THR A 42 -9.52 9.50 -38.43
CA THR A 42 -9.46 9.53 -36.94
C THR A 42 -9.36 10.93 -36.33
N GLY A 43 -9.24 11.98 -37.14
CA GLY A 43 -8.96 13.34 -36.69
C GLY A 43 -7.56 13.54 -36.10
N SER A 44 -6.68 12.53 -36.18
CA SER A 44 -5.38 12.52 -35.51
C SER A 44 -4.27 11.94 -36.37
N VAL A 45 -3.05 12.46 -36.17
CA VAL A 45 -1.83 12.00 -36.84
C VAL A 45 -1.14 10.88 -36.04
N LYS A 46 -1.59 10.63 -34.80
CA LYS A 46 -0.99 9.61 -33.91
C LYS A 46 -1.06 8.22 -34.53
N ASN A 47 -0.08 7.36 -34.20
CA ASN A 47 -0.13 5.96 -34.62
C ASN A 47 -1.36 5.27 -34.04
N ARG A 48 -1.99 4.40 -34.84
CA ARG A 48 -3.10 3.57 -34.36
C ARG A 48 -2.62 2.64 -33.25
N SER A 49 -3.51 2.36 -32.32
CA SER A 49 -3.33 1.33 -31.30
C SER A 49 -3.00 0.01 -32.00
N ARG A 50 -1.82 -0.53 -31.73
CA ARG A 50 -1.47 -1.88 -32.20
C ARG A 50 -2.14 -2.88 -31.27
N SER A 51 -2.71 -3.95 -31.81
CA SER A 51 -3.34 -5.03 -31.03
C SER A 51 -2.35 -5.76 -30.11
N GLY A 52 -1.04 -5.59 -30.33
CA GLY A 52 0.00 -6.23 -29.53
C GLY A 52 0.05 -7.74 -29.76
N ARG A 53 0.92 -8.42 -29.01
CA ARG A 53 1.00 -9.88 -29.02
C ARG A 53 -0.17 -10.45 -28.19
N PRO A 54 -0.97 -11.39 -28.72
CA PRO A 54 -2.00 -12.07 -27.94
C PRO A 54 -1.37 -12.82 -26.76
N SER A 55 -1.92 -12.65 -25.55
CA SER A 55 -1.42 -13.34 -24.36
C SER A 55 -2.04 -14.73 -24.24
N SER A 56 -1.51 -15.72 -24.97
CA SER A 56 -2.01 -17.10 -24.96
C SER A 56 -1.99 -17.76 -23.57
N ALA A 57 -1.00 -17.43 -22.73
CA ALA A 57 -0.86 -17.97 -21.39
C ALA A 57 -1.79 -17.34 -20.33
N ASN A 58 -2.53 -16.29 -20.68
CA ASN A 58 -3.36 -15.52 -19.75
C ASN A 58 -4.73 -15.23 -20.34
N ASN A 59 -5.42 -16.27 -20.80
CA ASN A 59 -6.77 -16.20 -21.35
C ASN A 59 -7.73 -15.58 -20.32
N GLU A 60 -8.77 -14.87 -20.78
CA GLU A 60 -9.74 -14.20 -19.89
C GLU A 60 -10.39 -15.19 -18.90
N ASN A 61 -10.72 -16.40 -19.37
CA ASN A 61 -11.26 -17.45 -18.49
C ASN A 61 -10.28 -17.84 -17.38
N LYS A 62 -9.01 -18.05 -17.72
CA LYS A 62 -7.96 -18.36 -16.73
C LYS A 62 -7.76 -17.23 -15.72
N GLN A 63 -7.89 -15.98 -16.16
CA GLN A 63 -7.83 -14.82 -15.25
C GLN A 63 -9.02 -14.80 -14.29
N LEU A 64 -10.22 -15.13 -14.78
CA LEU A 64 -11.42 -15.17 -13.94
C LEU A 64 -11.31 -16.29 -12.90
N ASP A 65 -10.88 -17.49 -13.30
CA ASP A 65 -10.68 -18.62 -12.40
C ASP A 65 -9.65 -18.29 -11.30
N ASP A 66 -8.51 -17.72 -11.69
CA ASP A 66 -7.49 -17.22 -10.76
C ASP A 66 -8.10 -16.23 -9.76
N LEU A 67 -8.80 -15.21 -10.23
CA LEU A 67 -9.39 -14.18 -9.36
C LEU A 67 -10.43 -14.77 -8.40
N GLN A 68 -11.25 -15.70 -8.88
CA GLN A 68 -12.23 -16.40 -8.06
C GLN A 68 -11.56 -17.21 -6.95
N SER A 69 -10.43 -17.86 -7.24
CA SER A 69 -9.67 -18.63 -6.24
C SER A 69 -9.22 -17.77 -5.04
N PHE A 70 -8.84 -16.51 -5.27
CA PHE A 70 -8.45 -15.58 -4.21
C PHE A 70 -9.63 -14.96 -3.46
N ILE A 71 -10.82 -14.93 -4.07
CA ILE A 71 -12.06 -14.51 -3.39
C ILE A 71 -12.54 -15.63 -2.45
N GLU A 72 -12.53 -16.87 -2.93
CA GLU A 72 -12.93 -18.05 -2.15
C GLU A 72 -11.93 -18.35 -1.02
N ASN A 73 -10.64 -18.18 -1.29
CA ASN A 73 -9.58 -18.37 -0.29
C ASN A 73 -8.56 -17.21 -0.33
N PRO A 74 -8.82 -16.13 0.43
CA PRO A 74 -7.90 -14.99 0.51
C PRO A 74 -6.50 -15.32 1.06
N HIS A 75 -6.33 -16.48 1.70
CA HIS A 75 -5.06 -16.94 2.25
C HIS A 75 -4.26 -17.81 1.25
N MET A 76 -4.77 -18.02 0.04
CA MET A 76 -4.07 -18.78 -0.99
C MET A 76 -2.77 -18.07 -1.38
N SER A 77 -1.68 -18.84 -1.50
CA SER A 77 -0.43 -18.31 -2.00
C SER A 77 -0.44 -18.27 -3.53
N VAL A 78 0.28 -17.30 -4.10
CA VAL A 78 0.45 -17.17 -5.56
C VAL A 78 1.01 -18.45 -6.19
N ASN A 79 1.88 -19.16 -5.49
CA ASN A 79 2.42 -20.43 -5.97
C ASN A 79 1.36 -21.54 -6.01
N LYS A 80 0.48 -21.61 -5.01
CA LYS A 80 -0.63 -22.58 -5.01
C LYS A 80 -1.63 -22.28 -6.12
N ALA A 81 -1.99 -21.02 -6.31
CA ALA A 81 -2.84 -20.59 -7.42
C ALA A 81 -2.23 -20.97 -8.78
N GLY A 82 -0.92 -20.76 -8.96
CA GLY A 82 -0.23 -21.12 -10.20
C GLY A 82 -0.18 -22.61 -10.49
N GLN A 83 -0.10 -23.44 -9.46
CA GLN A 83 -0.21 -24.90 -9.60
C GLN A 83 -1.63 -25.32 -9.96
N ALA A 84 -2.65 -24.68 -9.37
CA ALA A 84 -4.05 -25.04 -9.59
C ALA A 84 -4.54 -24.70 -11.02
N HIS A 85 -4.13 -23.55 -11.55
CA HIS A 85 -4.64 -23.03 -12.83
C HIS A 85 -3.65 -23.17 -14.00
N ASP A 86 -2.48 -23.78 -13.74
CA ASP A 86 -1.38 -23.92 -14.70
C ASP A 86 -0.97 -22.54 -15.27
N ILE A 87 -0.64 -21.62 -14.35
CA ILE A 87 -0.23 -20.25 -14.65
C ILE A 87 1.06 -19.92 -13.90
N ALA A 88 2.03 -19.35 -14.60
CA ALA A 88 3.27 -18.92 -13.98
C ALA A 88 3.00 -17.87 -12.88
N PRO A 89 3.62 -17.98 -11.68
CA PRO A 89 3.39 -17.05 -10.56
C PRO A 89 3.54 -15.56 -10.92
N ARG A 90 4.47 -15.23 -11.83
CA ARG A 90 4.63 -13.84 -12.34
C ARG A 90 3.39 -13.33 -13.07
N SER A 91 2.73 -14.18 -13.84
CA SER A 91 1.49 -13.82 -14.54
C SER A 91 0.37 -13.55 -13.54
N ILE A 92 0.25 -14.37 -12.50
CA ILE A 92 -0.73 -14.18 -11.42
C ILE A 92 -0.50 -12.85 -10.71
N HIS A 93 0.74 -12.54 -10.34
CA HIS A 93 1.06 -11.21 -9.77
C HIS A 93 0.62 -10.06 -10.70
N ARG A 94 0.76 -10.21 -12.02
CA ARG A 94 0.31 -9.21 -12.98
C ARG A 94 -1.22 -9.13 -13.05
N ILE A 95 -1.92 -10.26 -12.99
CA ILE A 95 -3.40 -10.33 -12.93
C ILE A 95 -3.90 -9.63 -11.67
N LEU A 96 -3.36 -9.97 -10.50
CA LEU A 96 -3.73 -9.36 -9.22
C LEU A 96 -3.51 -7.84 -9.24
N ARG A 97 -2.34 -7.38 -9.70
CA ARG A 97 -2.06 -5.94 -9.82
C ARG A 97 -3.00 -5.22 -10.79
N LYS A 98 -3.29 -5.81 -11.95
CA LYS A 98 -4.21 -5.23 -12.93
C LYS A 98 -5.63 -5.08 -12.37
N ASN A 99 -6.04 -6.03 -11.51
CA ASN A 99 -7.35 -6.05 -10.86
C ASN A 99 -7.36 -5.41 -9.46
N LYS A 100 -6.30 -4.71 -9.06
CA LYS A 100 -6.19 -4.00 -7.77
C LYS A 100 -6.35 -4.90 -6.53
N LEU A 101 -6.02 -6.19 -6.66
CA LEU A 101 -5.93 -7.11 -5.53
C LEU A 101 -4.53 -7.01 -4.93
N HIS A 102 -4.50 -6.68 -3.64
CA HIS A 102 -3.28 -6.49 -2.89
C HIS A 102 -3.25 -7.45 -1.70
N PRO A 103 -2.08 -8.05 -1.40
CA PRO A 103 -1.93 -8.79 -0.16
C PRO A 103 -1.97 -7.82 1.01
N TYR A 104 -2.82 -8.09 1.99
CA TYR A 104 -2.86 -7.38 3.26
C TYR A 104 -2.26 -8.23 4.36
N LYS A 105 -1.61 -7.58 5.33
CA LYS A 105 -1.11 -8.25 6.52
C LYS A 105 -2.25 -8.43 7.51
N LEU A 106 -2.31 -9.60 8.15
CA LEU A 106 -3.21 -9.83 9.26
C LEU A 106 -2.84 -8.89 10.42
N LEU A 107 -3.82 -8.16 10.93
CA LEU A 107 -3.67 -7.35 12.13
C LEU A 107 -4.25 -8.14 13.29
N TYR A 108 -3.41 -8.38 14.31
CA TYR A 108 -3.88 -8.90 15.58
C TYR A 108 -4.47 -7.73 16.37
N VAL A 109 -5.75 -7.83 16.69
CA VAL A 109 -6.45 -6.87 17.53
C VAL A 109 -6.88 -7.57 18.81
N GLN A 110 -6.91 -6.83 19.91
CA GLN A 110 -7.41 -7.35 21.17
C GLN A 110 -8.92 -7.56 21.07
N GLU A 111 -9.41 -8.69 21.60
CA GLU A 111 -10.84 -8.90 21.78
C GLU A 111 -11.33 -7.92 22.84
N LEU A 112 -12.32 -7.11 22.49
CA LEU A 112 -12.82 -6.07 23.37
C LEU A 112 -14.32 -6.30 23.59
N GLN A 113 -14.66 -6.77 24.78
CA GLN A 113 -16.04 -6.98 25.19
C GLN A 113 -16.67 -5.63 25.60
N ASP A 114 -17.96 -5.45 25.31
CA ASP A 114 -18.79 -4.31 25.71
C ASP A 114 -18.32 -2.88 25.35
N ARG A 115 -17.37 -2.74 24.42
CA ARG A 115 -16.91 -1.40 23.96
C ARG A 115 -18.03 -0.53 23.44
N MET A 116 -18.99 -1.10 22.73
CA MET A 116 -20.08 -0.33 22.15
C MET A 116 -20.97 0.27 23.24
N HIS A 117 -21.28 -0.51 24.29
CA HIS A 117 -22.01 -0.03 25.45
C HIS A 117 -21.22 1.01 26.24
N PHE A 118 -19.93 0.76 26.49
CA PHE A 118 -19.05 1.72 27.14
C PHE A 118 -19.00 3.05 26.36
N CYS A 119 -18.73 3.01 25.05
CA CYS A 119 -18.70 4.20 24.21
C CYS A 119 -20.05 4.95 24.23
N ALA A 120 -21.17 4.24 24.11
CA ALA A 120 -22.50 4.85 24.17
C ALA A 120 -22.73 5.56 25.50
N ARG A 121 -22.37 4.93 26.63
CA ARG A 121 -22.48 5.53 27.95
C ARG A 121 -21.60 6.75 28.14
N ILE A 122 -20.35 6.70 27.68
CA ILE A 122 -19.45 7.85 27.75
C ILE A 122 -20.00 9.01 26.91
N MET A 123 -20.54 8.75 25.71
CA MET A 123 -21.16 9.78 24.88
C MET A 123 -22.34 10.46 25.59
N GLU A 124 -23.25 9.70 26.21
CA GLU A 124 -24.37 10.26 26.98
C GLU A 124 -23.91 11.18 28.12
N LEU A 125 -22.85 10.78 28.84
CA LEU A 125 -22.30 11.55 29.95
C LEU A 125 -21.63 12.85 29.48
N LEU A 126 -21.01 12.82 28.29
CA LEU A 126 -20.42 14.01 27.67
C LEU A 126 -21.46 15.00 27.17
N ASP A 127 -22.57 14.51 26.61
CA ASP A 127 -23.69 15.36 26.19
C ASP A 127 -24.34 16.05 27.40
N ALA A 128 -24.45 15.35 28.53
CA ALA A 128 -25.01 15.90 29.77
C ALA A 128 -24.06 16.89 30.46
N SER A 129 -22.75 16.66 30.39
CA SER A 129 -21.74 17.52 31.01
C SER A 129 -20.48 17.56 30.14
N PRO A 130 -20.27 18.64 29.36
CA PRO A 130 -19.09 18.79 28.51
C PRO A 130 -17.75 18.73 29.28
N ASN A 131 -17.78 19.02 30.59
CA ASN A 131 -16.60 19.01 31.45
C ASN A 131 -16.33 17.64 32.10
N PHE A 132 -17.12 16.61 31.80
CA PHE A 132 -16.97 15.29 32.40
C PHE A 132 -15.61 14.64 32.09
N LEU A 133 -15.00 14.93 30.94
CA LEU A 133 -13.65 14.43 30.61
C LEU A 133 -12.58 14.87 31.62
N TYR A 134 -12.70 16.07 32.18
CA TYR A 134 -11.73 16.59 33.15
C TYR A 134 -11.79 15.88 34.51
N GLN A 135 -12.79 15.02 34.72
CA GLN A 135 -12.91 14.20 35.92
C GLN A 135 -12.25 12.83 35.76
N PHE A 136 -11.83 12.45 34.55
CA PHE A 136 -11.14 11.20 34.31
C PHE A 136 -9.65 11.32 34.54
N VAL A 137 -9.13 10.32 35.25
CA VAL A 137 -7.71 10.04 35.32
C VAL A 137 -7.44 8.81 34.46
N PHE A 138 -6.69 8.99 33.38
CA PHE A 138 -6.19 7.86 32.59
C PHE A 138 -4.90 7.36 33.22
N THR A 139 -4.82 6.06 33.47
CA THR A 139 -3.63 5.44 34.06
C THR A 139 -3.22 4.24 33.23
N ASP A 140 -1.93 4.06 33.02
CA ASP A 140 -1.41 2.89 32.32
C ASP A 140 -0.04 2.48 32.86
N GLU A 141 0.33 1.24 32.56
CA GLU A 141 1.63 0.65 32.89
C GLU A 141 2.39 0.33 31.61
N ALA A 142 3.62 0.82 31.52
CA ALA A 142 4.53 0.50 30.41
C ALA A 142 5.79 -0.18 30.93
N THR A 143 6.16 -1.31 30.31
CA THR A 143 7.42 -2.01 30.58
C THR A 143 8.49 -1.55 29.58
N PHE A 144 9.61 -1.03 30.09
CA PHE A 144 10.78 -0.70 29.28
C PHE A 144 11.91 -1.68 29.56
N THR A 145 12.56 -2.17 28.50
CA THR A 145 13.70 -3.10 28.59
C THR A 145 14.98 -2.40 28.16
N LEU A 146 16.10 -2.64 28.87
CA LEU A 146 17.40 -2.07 28.50
C LEU A 146 18.00 -2.72 27.25
N THR A 147 17.52 -3.90 26.88
CA THR A 147 17.96 -4.65 25.70
C THR A 147 17.49 -4.02 24.39
N GLY A 148 16.63 -2.99 24.43
CA GLY A 148 16.17 -2.26 23.26
C GLY A 148 15.48 -3.22 22.27
N GLU A 149 14.49 -3.96 22.76
CA GLU A 149 13.66 -4.82 21.92
C GLU A 149 12.97 -3.94 20.88
N VAL A 150 13.47 -4.00 19.64
CA VAL A 150 12.87 -3.30 18.51
C VAL A 150 11.76 -4.21 18.01
N ASN A 151 10.56 -3.65 17.81
CA ASN A 151 9.51 -4.38 17.11
C ASN A 151 10.05 -4.82 15.75
N ASN A 152 10.23 -6.13 15.55
CA ASN A 152 10.76 -6.71 14.32
C ASN A 152 9.96 -6.27 13.08
N GLN A 153 8.70 -5.86 13.24
CA GLN A 153 7.89 -5.32 12.14
C GLN A 153 8.36 -3.94 11.65
N ASN A 154 9.02 -3.17 12.51
CA ASN A 154 9.54 -1.82 12.20
C ASN A 154 11.05 -1.81 11.90
N PHE A 155 11.72 -2.96 12.02
CA PHE A 155 13.15 -3.07 11.71
C PHE A 155 13.34 -3.41 10.24
N CYS A 156 13.78 -2.43 9.44
CA CYS A 156 14.16 -2.62 8.05
C CYS A 156 15.62 -2.21 7.86
N LEU A 157 16.46 -3.17 7.48
CA LEU A 157 17.85 -2.92 7.12
C LEU A 157 17.95 -2.98 5.60
N SER A 158 18.44 -1.91 4.99
CA SER A 158 18.74 -1.86 3.56
C SER A 158 20.22 -2.13 3.35
N SER A 159 20.54 -3.18 2.60
CA SER A 159 21.90 -3.60 2.25
C SER A 159 21.93 -4.03 0.79
N ASP A 160 23.06 -3.82 0.12
CA ASP A 160 23.33 -4.26 -1.25
C ASP A 160 23.45 -5.78 -1.37
N GLU A 161 23.98 -6.43 -0.33
CA GLU A 161 24.00 -7.89 -0.18
C GLU A 161 23.31 -8.35 1.11
N ASN A 162 22.87 -9.61 1.17
CA ASN A 162 22.23 -10.17 2.38
C ASN A 162 23.26 -10.27 3.52
N PRO A 163 23.13 -9.47 4.60
CA PRO A 163 24.15 -9.42 5.64
C PRO A 163 24.08 -10.61 6.62
N ASN A 164 23.12 -11.54 6.45
CA ASN A 164 22.85 -12.61 7.42
C ASN A 164 22.77 -12.07 8.85
N TRP A 165 22.09 -10.94 9.02
CA TRP A 165 22.08 -10.23 10.28
C TRP A 165 21.40 -11.06 11.37
N VAL A 166 22.17 -11.42 12.39
CA VAL A 166 21.68 -12.08 13.59
C VAL A 166 21.83 -11.12 14.75
N ARG A 167 20.74 -10.93 15.49
CA ARG A 167 20.76 -10.19 16.76
C ARG A 167 20.38 -11.16 17.87
N GLU A 168 21.19 -11.17 18.92
CA GLU A 168 20.82 -11.84 20.18
C GLU A 168 19.76 -10.98 20.87
N THR A 169 18.48 -11.33 20.71
CA THR A 169 17.35 -10.54 21.23
C THR A 169 16.84 -11.03 22.58
N HIS A 170 17.06 -12.31 22.93
CA HIS A 170 16.53 -12.90 24.15
C HIS A 170 17.62 -13.21 25.17
N THR A 171 17.68 -12.41 26.23
CA THR A 171 18.38 -12.76 27.47
C THR A 171 17.40 -13.46 28.41
N GLN A 172 17.81 -14.52 29.11
CA GLN A 172 16.96 -15.19 30.11
C GLN A 172 16.57 -14.28 31.30
N TYR A 173 17.36 -13.23 31.54
CA TYR A 173 17.16 -12.26 32.63
C TYR A 173 17.19 -10.81 32.10
N PRO A 174 16.15 -10.37 31.37
CA PRO A 174 16.12 -9.02 30.83
C PRO A 174 16.02 -8.00 31.96
N GLN A 175 16.90 -7.01 31.96
CA GLN A 175 16.77 -5.85 32.85
C GLN A 175 15.64 -4.97 32.33
N LYS A 176 14.55 -4.89 33.11
CA LYS A 176 13.35 -4.15 32.78
C LYS A 176 12.93 -3.23 33.92
N VAL A 177 12.28 -2.14 33.57
CA VAL A 177 11.62 -1.22 34.50
C VAL A 177 10.16 -1.11 34.11
N ASN A 178 9.27 -1.23 35.09
CA ASN A 178 7.86 -0.93 34.90
C ASN A 178 7.62 0.51 35.33
N VAL A 179 6.94 1.26 34.49
CA VAL A 179 6.56 2.64 34.73
C VAL A 179 5.06 2.68 34.79
N TRP A 180 4.54 3.10 35.93
CA TRP A 180 3.14 3.50 36.05
C TRP A 180 3.05 5.01 35.85
N CYS A 181 2.05 5.47 35.11
CA CYS A 181 1.81 6.89 34.94
C CYS A 181 0.32 7.18 34.79
N GLY A 182 -0.11 8.26 35.45
CA GLY A 182 -1.45 8.81 35.29
C GLY A 182 -1.44 10.09 34.47
N MET A 183 -2.56 10.42 33.85
CA MET A 183 -2.77 11.64 33.10
C MET A 183 -4.18 12.16 33.36
N ILE A 184 -4.27 13.46 33.63
CA ILE A 184 -5.53 14.19 33.75
C ILE A 184 -5.44 15.38 32.81
N ASP A 185 -6.36 15.46 31.85
CA ASP A 185 -6.34 16.49 30.82
C ASP A 185 -4.97 16.55 30.10
N ALA A 186 -4.23 17.67 30.20
CA ALA A 186 -2.88 17.82 29.65
C ALA A 186 -1.76 17.61 30.67
N TYR A 187 -2.09 17.25 31.92
CA TYR A 187 -1.14 17.14 33.02
C TYR A 187 -0.79 15.69 33.32
N LEU A 188 0.51 15.45 33.42
CA LEU A 188 1.05 14.15 33.80
C LEU A 188 1.07 14.04 35.34
N ILE A 189 0.42 13.00 35.87
CA ILE A 189 0.62 12.57 37.24
C ILE A 189 1.97 11.86 37.29
N ARG A 190 2.80 12.26 38.25
CA ARG A 190 4.20 11.86 38.40
C ARG A 190 4.41 10.37 38.09
N PRO A 191 5.33 10.03 37.16
CA PRO A 191 5.61 8.64 36.83
C PRO A 191 6.27 7.93 38.02
N PHE A 192 5.79 6.72 38.31
CA PHE A 192 6.34 5.85 39.35
C PHE A 192 7.15 4.74 38.72
N PHE A 193 8.41 4.60 39.17
CA PHE A 193 9.36 3.63 38.63
C PHE A 193 9.64 2.55 39.68
N LYS A 194 9.29 1.30 39.38
CA LYS A 194 9.66 0.17 40.26
C LYS A 194 9.81 -1.12 39.46
N GLY A 195 10.26 -2.17 40.13
CA GLY A 195 10.38 -3.52 39.57
C GLY A 195 9.01 -4.13 39.25
N ASN A 196 8.82 -5.42 39.54
CA ASN A 196 7.52 -6.05 39.30
C ASN A 196 6.43 -5.40 40.16
N LEU A 197 5.39 -4.88 39.51
CA LEU A 197 4.20 -4.35 40.18
C LEU A 197 3.40 -5.51 40.76
N ASN A 198 3.00 -5.38 42.02
CA ASN A 198 2.11 -6.32 42.70
C ASN A 198 0.91 -5.54 43.26
N ALA A 199 -0.16 -6.25 43.58
CA ALA A 199 -1.41 -5.63 44.03
C ALA A 199 -1.22 -4.69 45.23
N GLN A 200 -0.39 -5.08 46.20
CA GLN A 200 -0.10 -4.27 47.40
C GLN A 200 0.66 -2.98 47.07
N MET A 201 1.58 -3.01 46.10
CA MET A 201 2.29 -1.81 45.65
C MET A 201 1.37 -0.90 44.86
N TYR A 202 0.47 -1.45 44.05
CA TYR A 202 -0.52 -0.69 43.31
C TYR A 202 -1.49 0.03 44.27
N GLU A 203 -1.96 -0.66 45.31
CA GLU A 203 -2.81 -0.06 46.34
C GLU A 203 -2.12 1.11 47.04
N ARG A 204 -0.85 0.95 47.44
CA ARG A 204 -0.07 2.06 48.04
C ARG A 204 0.08 3.23 47.08
N LEU A 205 0.34 2.94 45.80
CA LEU A 205 0.50 3.96 44.77
C LEU A 205 -0.77 4.82 44.58
N LEU A 206 -1.96 4.25 44.78
CA LEU A 206 -3.21 5.00 44.66
C LEU A 206 -3.52 5.89 45.88
N VAL A 207 -2.85 5.67 47.01
CA VAL A 207 -3.09 6.36 48.29
C VAL A 207 -2.07 7.46 48.56
N ASP A 208 -0.84 7.31 48.05
CA ASP A 208 0.26 8.28 48.16
C ASP A 208 0.07 9.53 47.29
#